data_AF-A0ABC9VJP9-F1
#
_entry.id   AF-A0ABC9VJP9-F1
#
_cell.length_a   1.000
_cell.length_b   1.000
_cell.length_c   1.000
_cell.angle_alpha   90.00
_cell.angle_beta   90.00
_cell.angle_gamma   90.00
#
_symmetry.space_group_name_H-M   'P 1'
#
loop_
_entity.id
_entity.type
_entity.pdbx_description
1 polymer ?
#
loop_
_entity_poly.entity_id
_entity_poly.type
_entity_poly.pdbx_seq_one_letter_code
_entity_poly.pdbx_strand_id
1 'polypeptide(L)' 'MEHLRVQPNEIACFGDAFNDVPMFRLTPYSFAMSHAHPDVKKEARYVINSVSEGLHIILKNIPTPNMMQ' A
#
# COMPACT_ATOMS: atom_id res chain seq x y z
N MET A 1 14.48 -0.95 4.25
CA MET A 1 13.69 -1.47 5.40
C MET A 1 14.59 -1.84 6.57
N GLU A 2 15.72 -2.53 6.32
CA GLU A 2 16.69 -2.95 7.34
C GLU A 2 17.17 -1.81 8.27
N HIS A 3 17.53 -0.65 7.72
CA HIS A 3 17.96 0.51 8.54
C HIS A 3 16.88 1.06 9.48
N LEU A 4 15.60 0.87 9.12
CA LEU A 4 14.45 1.33 9.91
C LEU A 4 13.82 0.20 10.74
N ARG A 5 14.29 -1.05 10.58
CA ARG A 5 13.76 -2.26 11.23
C ARG A 5 12.25 -2.45 11.07
N VAL A 6 11.71 -2.04 9.92
CA VAL A 6 10.29 -2.20 9.55
C VAL A 6 10.09 -3.42 8.65
N GLN A 7 8.98 -4.11 8.83
CA GLN A 7 8.57 -5.24 8.01
C GLN A 7 7.71 -4.78 6.83
N PRO A 8 7.67 -5.55 5.72
CA PRO A 8 6.80 -5.28 4.58
C PRO A 8 5.32 -4.97 4.91
N ASN A 9 4.75 -5.68 5.88
CA ASN A 9 3.36 -5.49 6.32
C ASN A 9 3.16 -4.27 7.25
N GLU A 10 4.22 -3.54 7.58
CA GLU A 10 4.14 -2.28 8.33
C GLU A 10 4.19 -1.06 7.40
N ILE A 11 4.16 -1.29 6.09
CA ILE A 11 4.28 -0.25 5.05
C ILE A 11 3.07 -0.35 4.14
N ALA A 12 2.53 0.80 3.75
CA ALA A 12 1.57 0.92 2.66
C ALA A 12 2.16 1.79 1.54
N CYS A 13 1.89 1.42 0.29
CA CYS A 13 2.34 2.16 -0.88
C CYS A 13 1.15 2.52 -1.76
N PHE A 14 1.10 3.79 -2.18
CA PHE A 14 0.09 4.36 -3.06
C PHE A 14 0.78 4.92 -4.29
N GLY A 15 0.27 4.62 -5.48
CA GLY A 15 0.87 5.10 -6.72
C GLY A 15 -0.07 4.98 -7.91
N ASP A 16 0.37 5.50 -9.05
CA ASP A 16 -0.39 5.56 -10.30
C ASP A 16 0.48 5.40 -11.55
N ALA A 17 1.80 5.33 -11.38
CA ALA A 17 2.76 5.28 -12.46
C ALA A 17 3.69 4.06 -12.40
N PHE A 18 4.42 3.80 -13.49
CA PHE A 18 5.28 2.62 -13.61
C PHE A 18 6.46 2.62 -12.62
N ASN A 19 6.92 3.79 -12.19
CA ASN A 19 7.98 3.90 -11.17
C ASN A 19 7.52 3.42 -9.78
N ASP A 20 6.21 3.24 -9.56
CA ASP A 20 5.67 2.74 -8.29
C ASP A 20 5.61 1.21 -8.24
N VAL A 21 5.70 0.52 -9.38
CA VAL A 21 5.60 -0.94 -9.47
C VAL A 21 6.62 -1.67 -8.58
N PRO A 22 7.91 -1.27 -8.51
CA PRO A 22 8.83 -1.86 -7.55
C PRO A 22 8.35 -1.76 -6.11
N MET A 23 7.71 -0.64 -5.73
CA MET A 23 7.18 -0.43 -4.39
C MET A 23 5.94 -1.28 -4.12
N PHE A 24 5.07 -1.50 -5.10
CA PHE A 24 3.89 -2.36 -4.96
C PHE A 24 4.25 -3.81 -4.65
N ARG A 25 5.36 -4.29 -5.20
CA ARG A 25 5.86 -5.65 -4.98
C ARG A 25 6.50 -5.85 -3.60
N LEU A 26 6.80 -4.77 -2.88
CA LEU A 26 7.46 -4.83 -1.57
C LEU A 26 6.49 -5.02 -0.40
N THR A 27 5.21 -4.68 -0.55
CA THR A 27 4.25 -4.72 0.57
C THR A 27 2.91 -5.35 0.14
N PRO A 28 2.24 -6.11 1.03
CA PRO A 28 0.86 -6.53 0.77
C PRO A 28 -0.11 -5.35 0.68
N TYR A 29 0.19 -4.20 1.29
CA TYR A 29 -0.66 -3.00 1.28
C TYR A 29 -0.26 -2.06 0.15
N SER A 30 -0.38 -2.55 -1.09
CA SER A 30 -0.10 -1.79 -2.31
C SER A 30 -1.39 -1.36 -3.03
N PHE A 31 -1.48 -0.08 -3.37
CA PHE A 31 -2.68 0.56 -3.91
C PHE A 31 -2.37 1.33 -5.19
N ALA A 32 -2.99 0.93 -6.29
CA ALA A 32 -2.96 1.69 -7.54
C ALA A 32 -4.20 2.59 -7.65
N MET A 33 -4.03 3.81 -8.16
CA MET A 33 -5.16 4.70 -8.44
C MET A 33 -6.01 4.17 -9.61
N SER A 34 -7.32 4.36 -9.57
CA SER A 34 -8.25 3.82 -10.59
C SER A 34 -7.98 4.33 -12.01
N HIS A 35 -7.45 5.56 -12.13
CA HIS A 35 -7.03 6.18 -13.38
C HIS A 35 -5.63 5.76 -13.86
N ALA A 36 -4.88 4.99 -13.08
CA ALA A 36 -3.56 4.49 -13.46
C ALA A 36 -3.63 3.58 -14.70
N HIS A 37 -2.48 3.44 -15.38
CA HIS A 37 -2.36 2.55 -16.53
C HIS A 37 -2.78 1.11 -16.16
N PRO A 38 -3.49 0.36 -17.04
CA PRO A 38 -3.94 -0.99 -16.73
C PRO A 38 -2.84 -1.92 -16.22
N ASP A 39 -1.63 -1.82 -16.77
CA ASP A 39 -0.50 -2.65 -16.33
C ASP A 39 0.08 -2.21 -14.98
N VAL A 40 -0.02 -0.94 -14.61
CA VAL A 40 0.33 -0.49 -13.25
C VAL A 40 -0.68 -1.04 -12.24
N LYS A 41 -1.98 -1.03 -12.59
CA LYS A 41 -3.04 -1.57 -11.74
C LYS A 41 -2.90 -3.07 -11.46
N LYS A 42 -2.39 -3.85 -12.42
CA LYS A 42 -2.15 -5.30 -12.25
C LYS A 42 -1.07 -5.62 -11.22
N GLU A 43 -0.19 -4.68 -10.92
CA GLU A 43 0.96 -4.86 -10.02
C GLU A 43 0.62 -4.53 -8.56
N ALA A 44 -0.47 -3.82 -8.29
CA ALA A 44 -0.93 -3.49 -6.95
C ALA A 44 -1.99 -4.49 -6.45
N ARG A 45 -2.06 -4.70 -5.13
CA ARG A 45 -3.08 -5.57 -4.52
C ARG A 45 -4.48 -4.95 -4.60
N TYR A 46 -4.57 -3.63 -4.49
CA TYR A 46 -5.82 -2.90 -4.47
C TYR A 46 -5.84 -1.83 -5.56
N VAL A 47 -7.00 -1.61 -6.14
CA VAL A 47 -7.27 -0.44 -7.00
C VAL A 47 -8.29 0.43 -6.28
N ILE A 48 -7.95 1.70 -6.08
CA ILE A 48 -8.76 2.64 -5.28
C ILE A 48 -9.04 3.93 -6.06
N ASN A 49 -10.13 4.62 -5.73
CA ASN A 49 -10.46 5.90 -6.34
C ASN A 49 -9.81 7.09 -5.62
N SER A 50 -9.45 6.92 -4.35
CA SER A 50 -8.82 7.96 -3.53
C SER A 50 -7.93 7.38 -2.44
N VAL A 51 -6.92 8.13 -1.99
CA VAL A 51 -6.08 7.73 -0.85
C VAL A 51 -6.92 7.47 0.41
N SER A 52 -7.98 8.24 0.63
CA SER A 52 -8.90 8.06 1.77
C SER A 52 -9.53 6.66 1.79
N GLU A 53 -9.92 6.14 0.62
CA GLU A 53 -10.45 4.78 0.50
C GLU A 53 -9.40 3.73 0.90
N GLY A 54 -8.15 3.88 0.47
CA GLY A 54 -7.08 2.98 0.86
C GLY A 54 -6.73 3.07 2.35
N LEU A 55 -6.77 4.27 2.95
CA LEU A 55 -6.61 4.41 4.40
C LEU A 55 -7.71 3.67 5.17
N HIS A 56 -8.96 3.73 4.70
CA HIS A 56 -10.06 2.98 5.31
C HIS A 56 -9.84 1.46 5.24
N ILE A 57 -9.31 0.95 4.13
CA ILE A 57 -8.93 -0.46 3.98
C ILE A 57 -7.85 -0.83 5.01
N ILE A 58 -6.83 0.01 5.16
CA ILE A 58 -5.74 -0.21 6.11
C ILE A 58 -6.28 -0.21 7.55
N LEU A 59 -7.00 0.85 7.96
CA LEU A 59 -7.48 1.03 9.33
C LEU A 59 -8.50 -0.03 9.78
N LYS A 60 -9.24 -0.64 8.85
CA LYS A 60 -10.12 -1.77 9.15
C LYS A 60 -9.39 -3.09 9.37
N ASN A 61 -8.23 -3.27 8.75
CA ASN A 61 -7.51 -4.54 8.71
C ASN A 61 -6.25 -4.56 9.58
N ILE A 62 -5.78 -3.41 10.06
CA ILE A 62 -4.72 -3.33 11.06
C ILE A 62 -5.35 -3.48 12.46
N PRO A 63 -5.02 -4.53 13.23
CA PRO A 63 -5.26 -4.49 14.66
C PRO A 63 -4.49 -3.27 15.18
N THR A 64 -5.18 -2.35 15.86
CA THR A 64 -4.52 -1.21 16.50
C THR A 64 -3.29 -1.74 17.23
N PRO A 65 -2.09 -1.19 16.96
CA PRO A 65 -0.93 -1.52 17.78
C PRO A 65 -1.37 -1.32 19.22
N ASN A 66 -1.19 -2.34 20.06
CA ASN A 66 -1.20 -2.10 21.50
C ASN A 66 -0.22 -0.96 21.72
N MET A 67 -0.71 0.21 22.11
CA MET A 67 0.11 1.30 22.62
C MET A 67 0.62 0.85 24.00
N MET A 68 1.48 -0.16 24.02
CA MET A 68 2.13 -0.72 25.21
C MET A 68 3.55 -1.16 24.82
N GLN A 69 4.47 -0.20 24.81
CA GLN A 69 5.52 -0.07 25.82
C GLN A 69 6.18 1.31 25.71
#